data_AF-A0A3P6E546-F1
#
_entry.id   AF-A0A3P6E546-F1
#
_cell.length_a   1.000
_cell.length_b   1.000
_cell.length_c   1.000
_cell.angle_alpha   90.00
_cell.angle_beta   90.00
_cell.angle_gamma   90.00
#
_symmetry.space_group_name_H-M   'P 1'
#
loop_
_entity.id
_entity.type
_entity.pdbx_description
1 polymer ?
#
loop_
_entity_poly.entity_id
_entity_poly.type
_entity_poly.pdbx_seq_one_letter_code
_entity_poly.pdbx_strand_id
1 'polypeptide(L)'
;TRTSNGLGLSSPTDFSCILRLGFSQSRLRRIFLNATMVLQNDIDLLNPPAELEKRKHKLKRLVQSPNSFFMDVKCQGCFNITTVFSHSQTVVVCGNCQTVLCQPTGGKARLTEGCSFRKK
;
A
#
# COMPACT_ATOMS: atom_id res chain seq x y z
N THR A 1 47.75 29.49 -9.43
CA THR A 1 47.37 30.48 -8.40
C THR A 1 46.74 29.73 -7.23
N ARG A 2 47.27 30.02 -6.03
CA ARG A 2 46.91 29.59 -4.66
C ARG A 2 45.64 28.74 -4.38
N THR A 3 45.87 27.75 -3.52
CA THR A 3 45.11 27.33 -2.29
C THR A 3 43.72 26.70 -2.49
N SER A 4 43.30 25.65 -1.79
CA SER A 4 43.85 24.93 -0.63
C SER A 4 43.03 23.66 -0.41
N ASN A 5 43.73 22.56 -0.10
CA ASN A 5 43.47 21.59 0.96
C ASN A 5 42.03 21.16 1.29
N GLY A 6 41.79 19.87 1.06
CA GLY A 6 40.81 19.03 1.75
C GLY A 6 40.99 17.60 1.23
N LEU A 7 42.01 16.88 1.71
CA LEU A 7 41.84 15.83 2.74
C LEU A 7 40.56 15.01 2.52
N GLY A 8 40.58 13.73 2.21
CA GLY A 8 41.65 12.77 2.15
C GLY A 8 41.04 11.38 1.96
N LEU A 9 41.70 10.59 1.10
CA LEU A 9 42.01 9.16 1.23
C LEU A 9 40.93 8.29 1.91
N SER A 10 40.22 7.45 1.16
CA SER A 10 40.67 6.12 0.75
C SER A 10 41.09 5.19 1.89
N SER A 11 40.44 4.03 1.88
CA SER A 11 40.91 2.71 2.31
C SER A 11 40.66 2.26 3.76
N PRO A 12 40.05 1.06 3.94
CA PRO A 12 39.75 0.45 5.23
C PRO A 12 40.87 -0.52 5.62
N THR A 13 41.96 0.01 6.20
CA THR A 13 42.93 -0.80 6.93
C THR A 13 43.25 -0.09 8.24
N ASP A 14 42.37 -0.24 9.24
CA ASP A 14 42.70 0.00 10.65
C ASP A 14 41.58 -0.55 11.55
N PHE A 15 41.43 -1.87 11.56
CA PHE A 15 40.50 -2.59 12.44
C PHE A 15 41.15 -3.07 13.76
N SER A 16 42.28 -2.48 14.16
CA SER A 16 43.00 -2.85 15.40
C SER A 16 42.75 -1.89 16.59
N CYS A 17 42.22 -0.68 16.39
CA CYS A 17 42.25 0.34 17.45
C CYS A 17 40.93 0.53 18.24
N ILE A 18 39.86 -0.22 17.99
CA ILE A 18 38.58 -0.08 18.74
C ILE A 18 38.22 -1.38 19.48
N LEU A 19 39.19 -1.93 20.21
CA LEU A 19 38.91 -2.91 21.26
C LEU A 19 39.53 -2.47 22.59
N ARG A 20 39.20 -1.25 23.06
CA ARG A 20 39.65 -0.84 24.39
C ARG A 20 38.79 0.15 25.17
N LEU A 21 37.49 0.23 24.92
CA LEU A 21 36.56 0.77 25.91
C LEU A 21 35.26 -0.05 25.85
N GLY A 22 35.04 -0.85 26.90
CA GLY A 22 33.96 -1.82 27.00
C GLY A 22 32.58 -1.19 26.93
N PHE A 23 31.94 -1.28 25.76
CA PHE A 23 30.53 -1.00 25.60
C PHE A 23 29.83 -2.19 24.91
N SER A 24 28.79 -2.67 25.58
CA SER A 24 28.00 -3.88 25.29
C SER A 24 27.83 -4.23 23.81
N GLN A 25 28.17 -5.49 23.49
CA GLN A 25 28.16 -6.18 22.20
C GLN A 25 26.76 -6.39 21.58
N SER A 26 25.77 -5.59 21.92
CA SER A 26 24.38 -5.76 21.47
C SER A 26 23.93 -4.72 20.43
N ARG A 27 24.76 -3.72 20.11
CA ARG A 27 24.40 -2.66 19.14
C ARG A 27 25.13 -2.75 17.80
N LEU A 28 26.04 -3.72 17.63
CA LEU A 28 26.80 -3.92 16.39
C LEU A 28 26.27 -5.05 15.47
N ARG A 29 25.04 -5.52 15.69
CA ARG A 29 24.35 -6.44 14.77
C ARG A 29 23.21 -5.81 13.97
N ARG A 30 22.96 -4.50 14.11
CA ARG A 30 21.78 -3.84 13.50
C ARG A 30 22.03 -3.05 12.22
N ILE A 31 23.28 -2.85 11.80
CA ILE A 31 23.59 -2.07 10.59
C ILE A 31 23.79 -2.98 9.36
N PHE A 32 24.01 -4.29 9.57
CA PHE A 32 24.42 -5.22 8.51
C PHE A 32 23.31 -6.14 7.98
N LEU A 33 22.03 -5.69 7.94
CA LEU A 33 20.96 -6.52 7.34
C LEU A 33 19.91 -5.77 6.50
N ASN A 34 20.08 -4.49 6.19
CA ASN A 34 19.08 -3.74 5.41
C ASN A 34 19.70 -3.06 4.18
N ALA A 35 20.58 -3.77 3.48
CA ALA A 35 21.14 -3.31 2.20
C ALA A 35 20.80 -4.29 1.06
N THR A 36 19.53 -4.68 0.96
CA THR A 36 18.93 -5.04 -0.33
C THR A 36 18.19 -3.81 -0.86
N MET A 37 18.95 -2.76 -1.14
CA MET A 37 18.48 -1.72 -2.06
C MET A 37 18.36 -2.39 -3.43
N VAL A 38 17.14 -2.85 -3.76
CA VAL A 38 16.75 -3.15 -5.14
C VAL A 38 17.12 -1.92 -5.96
N LEU A 39 18.06 -2.09 -6.89
CA LEU A 39 18.58 -1.01 -7.71
C LEU A 39 17.42 -0.26 -8.39
N GLN A 40 17.48 1.08 -8.36
CA GLN A 40 16.45 1.96 -8.92
C GLN A 40 16.39 1.95 -10.45
N ASN A 41 17.21 1.16 -11.14
CA ASN A 41 17.30 1.14 -12.60
C ASN A 41 17.19 -0.32 -13.07
N ASP A 42 16.40 -0.53 -14.13
CA ASP A 42 15.96 -1.81 -14.73
C ASP A 42 14.60 -2.33 -14.22
N ILE A 43 13.63 -1.42 -14.04
CA ILE A 43 12.22 -1.83 -13.96
C ILE A 43 11.84 -2.36 -15.34
N ASP A 44 11.61 -3.67 -15.47
CA ASP A 44 11.06 -4.28 -16.67
C ASP A 44 9.68 -3.64 -16.98
N LEU A 45 9.62 -2.88 -18.07
CA LEU A 45 8.39 -2.18 -18.51
C LEU A 45 7.27 -3.15 -18.85
N LEU A 46 7.61 -4.36 -19.28
CA LEU A 46 6.64 -5.40 -19.66
C LEU A 46 6.11 -6.13 -18.41
N ASN A 47 6.94 -6.26 -17.37
CA ASN A 47 6.60 -6.97 -16.14
C ASN A 47 6.90 -6.14 -14.87
N PRO A 48 6.22 -4.99 -14.67
CA PRO A 48 6.42 -4.19 -13.48
C PRO A 48 5.95 -4.95 -12.22
N PRO A 49 6.61 -4.77 -11.07
CA PRO A 49 6.19 -5.42 -9.84
C PRO A 49 4.80 -4.93 -9.40
N ALA A 50 3.96 -5.86 -8.92
CA ALA A 50 2.55 -5.61 -8.59
C ALA A 50 2.32 -4.46 -7.58
N GLU A 51 3.29 -4.18 -6.71
CA GLU A 51 3.22 -3.08 -5.75
C GLU A 51 3.27 -1.70 -6.44
N LEU A 52 4.03 -1.55 -7.53
CA LEU A 52 4.10 -0.31 -8.28
C LEU A 52 2.83 -0.09 -9.11
N GLU A 53 2.24 -1.15 -9.67
CA GLU A 53 1.01 -1.05 -10.46
C GLU A 53 -0.22 -0.63 -9.64
N LYS A 54 -0.31 -1.09 -8.39
CA LYS A 54 -1.42 -0.74 -7.48
C LYS A 54 -1.46 0.75 -7.15
N ARG A 55 -0.30 1.41 -7.11
CA ARG A 55 -0.18 2.85 -6.83
C ARG A 55 -0.52 3.72 -8.05
N LYS A 56 -0.44 3.17 -9.26
CA LYS A 56 -0.77 3.90 -10.49
C LYS A 56 -2.28 4.15 -10.60
N HIS A 57 -2.62 5.30 -11.18
CA HIS A 57 -4.00 5.64 -11.54
C HIS A 57 -4.56 4.64 -12.57
N LYS A 58 -5.86 4.34 -12.51
CA LYS A 58 -6.55 3.32 -13.34
C LYS A 58 -6.29 3.42 -14.85
N LEU A 59 -6.09 4.64 -15.38
CA LEU A 59 -5.80 4.88 -16.80
C LEU A 59 -4.31 4.77 -17.17
N LYS A 60 -3.39 4.85 -16.19
CA LYS A 60 -1.93 4.85 -16.38
C LYS A 60 -1.28 3.50 -16.07
N ARG A 61 -2.09 2.47 -15.83
CA ARG A 61 -1.60 1.09 -15.67
C ARG A 61 -1.20 0.52 -17.03
N LEU A 62 -0.39 -0.54 -17.03
CA LEU A 62 0.00 -1.26 -18.25
C LEU A 62 -1.26 -1.73 -19.00
N VAL A 63 -2.20 -2.33 -18.26
CA VAL A 63 -3.53 -2.67 -18.74
C VAL A 63 -4.57 -1.89 -17.94
N GLN A 64 -5.49 -1.23 -18.64
CA GLN A 64 -6.55 -0.46 -18.00
C GLN A 64 -7.57 -1.39 -17.34
N SER A 65 -7.86 -1.15 -16.07
CA SER A 65 -8.84 -1.91 -15.30
C SER A 65 -9.63 -1.01 -14.36
N PRO A 66 -10.92 -1.28 -14.15
CA PRO A 66 -11.74 -0.50 -13.23
C PRO A 66 -11.30 -0.71 -11.77
N ASN A 67 -11.49 0.32 -10.93
CA ASN A 67 -11.24 0.24 -9.48
C ASN A 67 -12.52 -0.12 -8.68
N SER A 68 -13.66 -0.18 -9.36
CA SER A 68 -14.96 -0.48 -8.79
C SER A 68 -15.25 -1.97 -8.81
N PHE A 69 -16.08 -2.42 -7.86
CA PHE A 69 -16.49 -3.81 -7.76
C PHE A 69 -17.96 -3.91 -7.35
N PHE A 70 -18.56 -5.06 -7.62
CA PHE A 70 -19.87 -5.43 -7.07
C PHE A 70 -19.65 -6.15 -5.75
N MET A 71 -20.50 -5.85 -4.78
CA MET A 71 -20.47 -6.48 -3.46
C MET A 71 -21.86 -6.99 -3.08
N ASP A 72 -21.88 -8.11 -2.39
CA ASP A 72 -23.08 -8.70 -1.83
C ASP A 72 -23.24 -8.16 -0.40
N VAL A 73 -24.24 -7.31 -0.18
CA VAL A 73 -24.53 -6.71 1.12
C VAL A 73 -25.69 -7.47 1.78
N LYS A 74 -25.46 -7.91 3.01
CA LYS A 74 -26.47 -8.55 3.86
C LYS A 74 -27.14 -7.51 4.75
N CYS A 75 -28.47 -7.49 4.72
CA CYS A 75 -29.30 -6.65 5.57
C CYS A 75 -29.44 -7.28 6.97
N GLN A 76 -29.34 -6.48 8.04
CA GLN A 76 -29.42 -6.98 9.42
C GLN A 76 -30.81 -7.50 9.82
N GLY A 77 -31.89 -6.91 9.28
CA GLY A 77 -33.27 -7.29 9.63
C GLY A 77 -33.85 -8.45 8.82
N CYS A 78 -33.51 -8.57 7.54
CA CYS A 78 -34.13 -9.53 6.62
C CYS A 78 -33.20 -10.67 6.18
N PHE A 79 -31.91 -10.61 6.49
CA PHE A 79 -30.84 -11.52 6.01
C PHE A 79 -30.76 -11.73 4.48
N ASN A 80 -31.59 -11.04 3.71
CA ASN A 80 -31.52 -11.03 2.26
C ASN A 80 -30.20 -10.40 1.79
N ILE A 81 -29.63 -11.03 0.76
CA ILE A 81 -28.41 -10.60 0.10
C ILE A 81 -28.82 -9.75 -1.11
N THR A 82 -28.28 -8.54 -1.19
CA THR A 82 -28.49 -7.64 -2.33
C THR A 82 -27.15 -7.29 -2.95
N THR A 83 -27.07 -7.32 -4.28
CA THR A 83 -25.87 -6.92 -5.01
C THR A 83 -25.83 -5.41 -5.14
N VAL A 84 -24.82 -4.77 -4.58
CA VAL A 84 -24.62 -3.32 -4.56
C VAL A 84 -23.32 -2.97 -5.27
N PHE A 85 -23.31 -1.84 -5.98
CA PHE A 85 -22.09 -1.34 -6.63
C PHE A 85 -21.26 -0.48 -5.65
N SER A 86 -19.93 -0.61 -5.68
CA SER A 86 -19.05 0.09 -4.73
C SER A 86 -19.11 1.61 -4.81
N HIS A 87 -19.44 2.18 -5.98
CA HIS A 87 -19.60 3.62 -6.21
C HIS A 87 -21.04 3.94 -6.64
N SER A 88 -22.02 3.38 -5.93
CA SER A 88 -23.44 3.61 -6.24
C SER A 88 -23.80 5.10 -6.16
N GLN A 89 -24.46 5.62 -7.20
CA GLN A 89 -24.90 7.02 -7.27
C GLN A 89 -26.30 7.22 -6.68
N THR A 90 -27.09 6.16 -6.60
CA THR A 90 -28.43 6.16 -6.02
C THR A 90 -28.42 5.54 -4.62
N VAL A 91 -29.38 5.93 -3.79
CA VAL A 91 -29.65 5.26 -2.52
C VAL A 91 -30.14 3.84 -2.82
N VAL A 92 -29.50 2.81 -2.27
CA VAL A 92 -29.92 1.42 -2.46
C VAL A 92 -30.68 0.95 -1.24
N VAL A 93 -31.87 0.40 -1.48
CA VAL A 93 -32.82 -0.03 -0.47
C VAL A 93 -33.01 -1.55 -0.56
N CYS A 94 -33.13 -2.22 0.58
CA CYS A 94 -33.44 -3.65 0.64
C CYS A 94 -34.87 -3.93 0.14
N GLY A 95 -35.03 -4.92 -0.75
CA GLY A 95 -36.34 -5.25 -1.34
C GLY A 95 -37.40 -5.75 -0.34
N ASN A 96 -37.00 -6.40 0.76
CA ASN A 96 -37.93 -6.92 1.78
C ASN A 96 -38.16 -5.94 2.94
N CYS A 97 -37.08 -5.40 3.52
CA CYS A 97 -37.15 -4.60 4.74
C CYS A 97 -37.38 -3.10 4.45
N GLN A 98 -37.27 -2.66 3.19
CA GLN A 98 -37.26 -1.25 2.78
C GLN A 98 -36.24 -0.37 3.54
N THR A 99 -35.28 -0.99 4.21
CA THR A 99 -34.19 -0.31 4.90
C THR A 99 -33.15 0.15 3.89
N VAL A 100 -32.65 1.37 4.07
CA VAL A 100 -31.52 1.89 3.31
C VAL A 100 -30.27 1.05 3.63
N LEU A 101 -29.58 0.54 2.62
CA LEU A 101 -28.36 -0.25 2.76
C LEU A 101 -27.10 0.59 2.53
N CYS A 102 -27.18 1.54 1.59
CA CYS A 102 -26.11 2.48 1.35
C CYS A 102 -26.60 3.84 0.87
N GLN A 103 -25.84 4.86 1.22
CA GLN A 103 -26.02 6.24 0.80
C GLN A 103 -24.94 6.61 -0.23
N PRO A 104 -25.30 7.32 -1.31
CA PRO A 104 -24.33 7.77 -2.30
C PRO A 104 -23.40 8.83 -1.70
N THR A 105 -22.14 8.77 -2.07
CA THR A 105 -21.13 9.79 -1.76
C THR A 105 -20.36 10.13 -3.03
N GLY A 106 -19.48 11.14 -2.99
CA GLY A 106 -18.60 11.45 -4.12
C GLY A 106 -17.58 10.33 -4.47
N GLY A 107 -17.45 9.30 -3.62
CA GLY A 107 -16.50 8.21 -3.79
C GLY A 107 -17.15 6.84 -3.60
N LYS A 108 -16.67 6.08 -2.60
CA LYS A 108 -17.30 4.80 -2.24
C LYS A 108 -18.60 5.04 -1.51
N ALA A 109 -19.65 4.30 -1.86
CA ALA A 109 -20.93 4.40 -1.19
C ALA A 109 -20.77 4.12 0.32
N ARG A 110 -21.48 4.89 1.14
CA ARG A 110 -21.47 4.73 2.60
C ARG A 110 -22.48 3.65 2.96
N LEU A 111 -22.01 2.50 3.43
CA LEU A 111 -22.88 1.45 3.96
C LEU A 111 -23.49 1.91 5.29
N THR A 112 -24.73 1.50 5.55
CA THR A 112 -25.36 1.68 6.85
C THR A 112 -24.72 0.78 7.91
N GLU A 113 -24.72 1.26 9.15
CA GLU A 113 -24.11 0.53 10.27
C GLU A 113 -24.79 -0.84 10.46
N GLY A 114 -24.00 -1.88 10.70
CA GLY A 114 -24.49 -3.25 10.88
C GLY A 114 -24.71 -4.06 9.59
N CYS A 115 -24.48 -3.50 8.40
CA CYS A 115 -24.51 -4.27 7.15
C CYS A 115 -23.17 -4.98 6.89
N SER A 116 -23.19 -6.30 6.73
CA SER A 116 -22.01 -7.08 6.33
C SER A 116 -21.92 -7.18 4.80
N PHE A 117 -20.71 -7.14 4.24
CA PHE A 117 -20.51 -7.24 2.79
C PHE A 117 -19.46 -8.28 2.41
N ARG A 118 -19.67 -8.92 1.25
CA ARG A 118 -18.70 -9.80 0.58
C ARG A 118 -18.42 -9.26 -0.81
N LYS A 119 -17.16 -9.23 -1.24
CA LYS A 119 -16.80 -8.89 -2.62
C LYS A 119 -17.12 -10.08 -3.53
N LYS A 120 -17.79 -9.80 -4.65
CA LYS A 120 -18.11 -10.80 -5.67
C LYS A 120 -16.95 -11.00 -6.64
#